data_AF-A0A4V4HMV3-F1
#
_entry.id   AF-A0A4V4HMV3-F1
#
_cell.length_a   1.000
_cell.length_b   1.000
_cell.length_c   1.000
_cell.angle_alpha   90.00
_cell.angle_beta   90.00
_cell.angle_gamma   90.00
#
_symmetry.space_group_name_H-M   'P 1'
#
loop_
_entity.id
_entity.type
_entity.pdbx_description
1 polymer ?
#
loop_
_entity_poly.entity_id
_entity_poly.type
_entity_poly.pdbx_seq_one_letter_code
_entity_poly.pdbx_strand_id
1 'polypeptide(L)'
;MGNTQDDQEHRWQAGPQASRGARWFSEFAAAAHRQSARYGREETAEEAEQRKREDWWELGPVFSTTDRGARITSLDPSREPGRFSGRLVAFTVGGALAWTAFSYLGFAELPDVGATQPGLHDRARTWWWVVLIVLALKASGLATWRLRGEAQRQFRQQSVVKGLALVVASFGITAGAALHFAAYASALGDGEANVEPPAIMLFLAVPFASVLAVRAPWVPFALWRVQRRQRRIQQLRGTGRRFDGEVASLRFTESWAGGKPRFEVLIRYEHAGVRRDFSTAMVTDADRVPLPGFPVRIMVDERSATLVEPDGDRPGYDFESNWAKYVQPSGDG
;
A
#
# COMPACT_ATOMS: atom_id res chain seq x y z
N MET A 1 -38.70 -75.12 4.45
CA MET A 1 -38.85 -73.96 5.35
C MET A 1 -37.43 -73.40 5.56
N GLY A 2 -36.92 -72.38 4.88
CA GLY A 2 -37.53 -71.29 4.13
C GLY A 2 -37.39 -69.99 4.92
N ASN A 3 -36.18 -69.41 5.00
CA ASN A 3 -36.03 -67.97 5.24
C ASN A 3 -34.65 -67.47 4.77
N THR A 4 -34.65 -66.80 3.62
CA THR A 4 -33.58 -65.98 3.06
C THR A 4 -33.52 -64.67 3.83
N GLN A 5 -32.37 -64.36 4.42
CA GLN A 5 -32.13 -63.12 5.17
C GLN A 5 -31.39 -62.13 4.27
N ASP A 6 -32.01 -60.95 4.12
CA ASP A 6 -31.67 -59.87 3.20
C ASP A 6 -30.25 -59.29 3.40
N ASP A 7 -29.44 -59.38 2.33
CA ASP A 7 -28.28 -58.52 2.10
C ASP A 7 -28.77 -57.12 1.66
N GLN A 8 -29.00 -56.22 2.61
CA GLN A 8 -29.16 -54.79 2.31
C GLN A 8 -27.79 -54.11 2.23
N GLU A 9 -27.25 -54.05 1.01
CA GLU A 9 -26.15 -53.16 0.64
C GLU A 9 -26.55 -51.70 0.88
N HIS A 10 -26.04 -51.10 1.96
CA HIS A 10 -26.04 -49.66 2.19
C HIS A 10 -25.12 -48.96 1.17
N ARG A 11 -25.61 -48.74 -0.06
CA ARG A 11 -25.03 -47.80 -1.02
C ARG A 11 -25.21 -46.38 -0.50
N TRP A 12 -24.15 -45.83 0.09
CA TRP A 12 -24.01 -44.40 0.35
C TRP A 12 -24.03 -43.65 -0.99
N GLN A 13 -25.21 -43.15 -1.39
CA GLN A 13 -25.33 -42.18 -2.48
C GLN A 13 -24.74 -40.85 -2.01
N ALA A 14 -23.55 -40.52 -2.49
CA ALA A 14 -22.93 -39.23 -2.27
C ALA A 14 -23.86 -38.12 -2.80
N GLY A 15 -24.40 -37.32 -1.88
CA GLY A 15 -25.33 -36.25 -2.21
C GLY A 15 -24.72 -35.20 -3.15
N PRO A 16 -25.56 -34.45 -3.90
CA PRO A 16 -25.16 -33.54 -4.97
C PRO A 16 -24.23 -32.37 -4.55
N GLN A 17 -23.96 -32.18 -3.25
CA GLN A 17 -23.00 -31.18 -2.76
C GLN A 17 -21.53 -31.52 -3.05
N ALA A 18 -21.17 -32.80 -3.21
CA ALA A 18 -19.78 -33.19 -3.53
C ALA A 18 -19.32 -32.68 -4.92
N SER A 19 -20.25 -32.42 -5.83
CA SER A 19 -19.95 -31.99 -7.20
C SER A 19 -19.50 -30.52 -7.32
N ARG A 20 -19.92 -29.64 -6.40
CA ARG A 20 -19.58 -28.21 -6.44
C ARG A 20 -18.14 -27.94 -6.00
N GLY A 21 -17.65 -28.67 -5.00
CA GLY A 21 -16.26 -28.59 -4.55
C GLY A 21 -15.29 -29.06 -5.63
N ALA A 22 -15.57 -30.20 -6.27
CA ALA A 22 -14.75 -30.75 -7.35
C ALA A 22 -14.62 -29.80 -8.55
N ARG A 23 -15.71 -29.11 -8.91
CA ARG A 23 -15.70 -28.12 -10.00
C ARG A 23 -14.79 -26.93 -9.69
N TRP A 24 -14.88 -26.38 -8.48
CA TRP A 24 -14.03 -25.26 -8.04
C TRP A 24 -12.54 -25.62 -8.03
N PHE A 25 -12.18 -26.82 -7.54
CA PHE A 25 -10.79 -27.29 -7.58
C PHE A 25 -10.28 -27.48 -9.01
N SER A 26 -11.10 -28.00 -9.92
CA SER A 26 -10.71 -28.17 -11.33
C SER A 26 -10.51 -26.82 -12.05
N GLU A 27 -11.35 -25.82 -11.77
CA GLU A 27 -11.20 -24.47 -12.31
C GLU A 27 -9.96 -23.76 -11.76
N PHE A 28 -9.67 -23.94 -10.46
CA PHE A 28 -8.47 -23.41 -9.82
C PHE A 28 -7.20 -24.07 -10.37
N ALA A 29 -7.18 -25.39 -10.51
CA ALA A 29 -6.06 -26.13 -11.09
C ALA A 29 -5.81 -25.73 -12.55
N ALA A 30 -6.88 -25.58 -13.35
CA ALA A 30 -6.77 -25.10 -14.73
C ALA A 30 -6.30 -23.64 -14.81
N ALA A 31 -6.71 -22.78 -13.89
CA ALA A 31 -6.23 -21.40 -13.80
C ALA A 31 -4.75 -21.35 -13.41
N ALA A 32 -4.33 -22.15 -12.42
CA ALA A 32 -2.94 -22.27 -12.01
C ALA A 32 -2.05 -22.81 -13.13
N HIS A 33 -2.52 -23.81 -13.89
CA HIS A 33 -1.78 -24.37 -15.04
C HIS A 33 -1.69 -23.39 -16.22
N ARG A 34 -2.72 -22.57 -16.47
CA ARG A 34 -2.64 -21.48 -17.47
C ARG A 34 -1.69 -20.37 -17.02
N GLN A 35 -1.63 -20.11 -15.72
CA GLN A 35 -0.71 -19.13 -15.15
C GLN A 35 0.73 -19.65 -15.22
N SER A 36 1.01 -20.90 -14.84
CA SER A 36 2.34 -21.50 -14.96
C SER A 36 2.81 -21.62 -16.41
N ALA A 37 1.92 -21.95 -17.36
CA ALA A 37 2.25 -21.98 -18.79
C ALA A 37 2.57 -20.59 -19.36
N ARG A 38 2.00 -19.50 -18.78
CA ARG A 38 2.39 -18.12 -19.13
C ARG A 38 3.76 -17.72 -18.58
N TYR A 39 4.17 -18.28 -17.45
CA TYR A 39 5.47 -18.00 -16.83
C TYR A 39 6.58 -18.98 -17.29
N GLY A 40 6.22 -20.08 -17.96
CA GLY A 40 7.16 -21.08 -18.49
C GLY A 40 7.49 -20.93 -19.97
N ARG A 41 7.00 -19.89 -20.65
CA ARG A 41 7.51 -19.53 -21.98
C ARG A 41 8.87 -18.85 -21.75
N GLU A 42 9.94 -19.46 -22.25
CA GLU A 42 11.26 -18.82 -22.30
C GLU A 42 11.12 -17.50 -23.05
N GLU A 43 11.08 -16.41 -22.30
CA GLU A 43 11.10 -15.04 -22.83
C GLU A 43 12.44 -14.91 -23.56
N THR A 44 12.39 -14.55 -24.85
CA THR A 44 13.64 -14.36 -25.59
C THR A 44 14.43 -13.20 -24.98
N ALA A 45 15.76 -13.20 -25.13
CA ALA A 45 16.58 -12.12 -24.59
C ALA A 45 16.12 -10.73 -25.09
N GLU A 46 15.64 -10.66 -26.33
CA GLU A 46 15.07 -9.45 -26.94
C GLU A 46 13.72 -9.05 -26.30
N GLU A 47 12.80 -9.99 -26.07
CA GLU A 47 11.53 -9.71 -25.38
C GLU A 47 11.78 -9.24 -23.93
N ALA A 48 12.73 -9.85 -23.24
CA ALA A 48 13.10 -9.46 -21.88
C ALA A 48 13.77 -8.08 -21.84
N GLU A 49 14.59 -7.72 -22.83
CA GLU A 49 15.15 -6.37 -22.96
C GLU A 49 14.09 -5.33 -23.31
N GLN A 50 13.21 -5.65 -24.26
CA GLN A 50 12.13 -4.76 -24.65
C GLN A 50 11.19 -4.51 -23.48
N ARG A 51 10.84 -5.54 -22.72
CA ARG A 51 10.03 -5.41 -21.51
C ARG A 51 10.73 -4.61 -20.40
N LYS A 52 12.05 -4.74 -20.24
CA LYS A 52 12.82 -3.88 -19.32
C LYS A 52 12.78 -2.41 -19.75
N ARG A 53 12.80 -2.14 -21.06
CA ARG A 53 12.68 -0.78 -21.62
C ARG A 53 11.26 -0.25 -21.53
N GLU A 54 10.26 -1.09 -21.71
CA GLU A 54 8.86 -0.72 -21.56
C GLU A 54 8.57 -0.51 -20.07
N ASP A 55 8.72 -1.50 -19.19
CA ASP A 55 8.41 -1.44 -17.75
C ASP A 55 9.45 -0.67 -16.90
N TRP A 56 10.24 0.23 -17.50
CA TRP A 56 11.28 1.00 -16.79
C TRP A 56 10.72 1.81 -15.62
N TRP A 57 9.45 2.21 -15.68
CA TRP A 57 8.80 2.97 -14.60
C TRP A 57 8.48 2.12 -13.35
N GLU A 58 8.48 0.78 -13.45
CA GLU A 58 8.25 -0.12 -12.31
C GLU A 58 9.54 -0.54 -11.62
N LEU A 59 10.56 -0.86 -12.43
CA LEU A 59 11.83 -1.45 -11.97
C LEU A 59 13.06 -0.59 -12.24
N GLY A 60 12.97 0.33 -13.19
CA GLY A 60 14.08 1.19 -13.61
C GLY A 60 14.29 2.42 -12.73
N PRO A 61 15.30 3.23 -13.07
CA PRO A 61 15.67 4.40 -12.29
C PRO A 61 14.59 5.49 -12.39
N VAL A 62 14.04 5.85 -11.23
CA VAL A 62 13.06 6.93 -11.07
C VAL A 62 13.76 8.14 -10.47
N PHE A 63 13.78 9.23 -11.23
CA PHE A 63 14.35 10.50 -10.79
C PHE A 63 13.31 11.38 -10.10
N SER A 64 13.75 12.21 -9.16
CA SER A 64 12.90 13.25 -8.58
C SER A 64 12.63 14.34 -9.60
N THR A 65 11.38 14.75 -9.72
CA THR A 65 11.02 16.05 -10.31
C THR A 65 11.50 17.18 -9.42
N THR A 66 11.86 18.35 -9.98
CA THR A 66 12.10 19.71 -9.40
C THR A 66 12.45 19.89 -7.90
N ASP A 67 11.79 19.19 -6.98
CA ASP A 67 12.13 19.09 -5.57
C ASP A 67 13.44 18.31 -5.37
N ARG A 68 14.54 19.06 -5.25
CA ARG A 68 15.85 18.55 -4.83
C ARG A 68 15.72 17.82 -3.48
N GLY A 69 15.74 16.49 -3.51
CA GLY A 69 16.10 15.65 -2.36
C GLY A 69 15.01 15.09 -1.45
N ALA A 70 13.75 15.55 -1.47
CA ALA A 70 12.83 15.15 -0.39
C ALA A 70 11.92 13.94 -0.71
N ARG A 71 11.31 13.89 -1.91
CA ARG A 71 10.25 12.91 -2.22
C ARG A 71 10.16 12.62 -3.72
N ILE A 72 10.52 11.41 -4.08
CA ILE A 72 10.38 10.88 -5.44
C ILE A 72 8.92 10.45 -5.65
N THR A 73 8.33 10.91 -6.74
CA THR A 73 6.97 10.59 -7.15
C THR A 73 7.06 10.07 -8.58
N SER A 74 6.86 8.77 -8.78
CA SER A 74 6.71 8.20 -10.12
C SER A 74 5.25 8.20 -10.54
N LEU A 75 5.04 8.41 -11.84
CA LEU A 75 3.78 8.16 -12.51
C LEU A 75 4.10 7.27 -13.71
N ASP A 76 3.34 6.22 -13.93
CA ASP A 76 3.46 5.40 -15.14
C ASP A 76 3.14 6.27 -16.39
N PRO A 77 3.95 6.23 -17.47
CA PRO A 77 3.72 6.97 -18.72
C PRO A 77 2.30 6.84 -19.27
N SER A 78 1.70 5.65 -19.17
CA SER A 78 0.37 5.32 -19.70
C SER A 78 -0.78 5.69 -18.76
N ARG A 79 -0.48 6.07 -17.51
CA ARG A 79 -1.51 6.32 -16.50
C ARG A 79 -1.82 7.78 -16.30
N GLU A 80 -3.11 8.00 -16.05
CA GLU A 80 -3.59 9.28 -15.54
C GLU A 80 -3.18 9.49 -14.07
N PRO A 81 -3.07 10.76 -13.63
CA PRO A 81 -2.93 11.12 -12.24
C PRO A 81 -3.98 10.45 -11.36
N GLY A 82 -3.57 10.01 -10.17
CA GLY A 82 -4.45 9.35 -9.21
C GLY A 82 -5.65 10.22 -8.88
N ARG A 83 -6.86 9.68 -9.06
CA ARG A 83 -8.12 10.34 -8.73
C ARG A 83 -8.70 9.73 -7.47
N PHE A 84 -9.39 10.53 -6.67
CA PHE A 84 -10.24 9.98 -5.62
C PHE A 84 -11.28 9.07 -6.26
N SER A 85 -11.15 7.76 -6.06
CA SER A 85 -12.10 6.78 -6.55
C SER A 85 -13.12 6.43 -5.47
N GLY A 86 -14.35 6.12 -5.87
CA GLY A 86 -15.36 5.60 -4.95
C GLY A 86 -14.88 4.32 -4.23
N ARG A 87 -14.01 3.52 -4.86
CA ARG A 87 -13.38 2.36 -4.23
C ARG A 87 -12.44 2.73 -3.09
N LEU A 88 -11.60 3.76 -3.27
CA LEU A 88 -10.72 4.24 -2.21
C LEU A 88 -11.54 4.74 -1.01
N VAL A 89 -12.61 5.49 -1.28
CA VAL A 89 -13.55 5.95 -0.24
C VAL A 89 -14.20 4.75 0.45
N ALA A 90 -14.72 3.78 -0.30
CA ALA A 90 -15.34 2.58 0.24
C ALA A 90 -14.37 1.76 1.12
N PHE A 91 -13.12 1.58 0.71
CA PHE A 91 -12.12 0.89 1.53
C PHE A 91 -11.67 1.71 2.75
N THR A 92 -11.67 3.04 2.64
CA THR A 92 -11.38 3.94 3.77
C THR A 92 -12.48 3.84 4.83
N VAL A 93 -13.74 3.98 4.41
CA VAL A 93 -14.92 3.88 5.28
C VAL A 93 -15.06 2.46 5.85
N GLY A 94 -14.96 1.44 5.01
CA GLY A 94 -15.01 0.04 5.44
C GLY A 94 -13.88 -0.32 6.40
N GLY A 95 -12.67 0.20 6.17
CA GLY A 95 -11.55 0.05 7.09
C GLY A 95 -11.81 0.74 8.43
N ALA A 96 -12.33 1.97 8.41
CA ALA A 96 -12.68 2.71 9.61
C ALA A 96 -13.72 1.94 10.45
N LEU A 97 -14.80 1.48 9.82
CA LEU A 97 -15.85 0.68 10.47
C LEU A 97 -15.32 -0.64 11.03
N ALA A 98 -14.46 -1.34 10.29
CA ALA A 98 -13.86 -2.58 10.76
C ALA A 98 -12.98 -2.36 12.00
N TRP A 99 -12.13 -1.32 11.99
CA TRP A 99 -11.32 -0.94 13.14
C TRP A 99 -12.18 -0.47 14.33
N THR A 100 -13.28 0.25 14.09
CA THR A 100 -14.25 0.61 15.12
C THR A 100 -14.87 -0.63 15.76
N ALA A 101 -15.36 -1.57 14.96
CA ALA A 101 -15.97 -2.80 15.46
C ALA A 101 -14.95 -3.64 16.24
N PHE A 102 -13.72 -3.81 15.71
CA PHE A 102 -12.67 -4.53 16.41
C PHE A 102 -12.32 -3.88 17.75
N SER A 103 -12.19 -2.56 17.80
CA SER A 103 -11.83 -1.84 19.01
C SER A 103 -12.96 -1.85 20.04
N TYR A 104 -14.21 -1.67 19.61
CA TYR A 104 -15.39 -1.80 20.48
C TYR A 104 -15.50 -3.20 21.09
N LEU A 105 -15.39 -4.24 20.27
CA LEU A 105 -15.46 -5.62 20.77
C LEU A 105 -14.29 -5.96 21.69
N GLY A 106 -13.08 -5.48 21.38
CA GLY A 106 -11.89 -5.72 22.19
C GLY A 106 -11.88 -4.93 23.50
N PHE A 107 -12.37 -3.69 23.52
CA PHE A 107 -12.44 -2.89 24.73
C PHE A 107 -13.49 -3.40 25.73
N ALA A 108 -14.54 -4.09 25.26
CA ALA A 108 -15.50 -4.76 26.14
C ALA A 108 -14.88 -5.81 27.09
N GLU A 109 -13.71 -6.36 26.75
CA GLU A 109 -12.97 -7.33 27.57
C GLU A 109 -12.11 -6.67 28.65
N LEU A 110 -11.98 -5.35 28.66
CA LEU A 110 -11.16 -4.65 29.64
C LEU A 110 -11.83 -4.72 31.02
N PRO A 111 -11.06 -5.01 32.10
CA PRO A 111 -11.61 -5.17 33.44
C PRO A 111 -12.48 -3.98 33.91
N ASP A 112 -12.03 -2.75 33.64
CA ASP A 112 -12.73 -1.52 34.04
C ASP A 112 -14.05 -1.32 33.30
N VAL A 113 -14.18 -1.86 32.08
CA VAL A 113 -15.42 -1.81 31.31
C VAL A 113 -16.47 -2.74 31.93
N GLY A 114 -16.05 -3.87 32.50
CA GLY A 114 -16.95 -4.74 33.25
C GLY A 114 -17.59 -4.11 34.47
N ALA A 115 -16.87 -3.21 35.16
CA ALA A 115 -17.40 -2.48 36.31
C ALA A 115 -18.41 -1.39 35.91
N THR A 116 -18.27 -0.82 34.71
CA THR A 116 -19.11 0.29 34.23
C THR A 116 -20.24 -0.15 33.30
N GLN A 117 -20.12 -1.33 32.68
CA GLN A 117 -21.06 -1.86 31.68
C GLN A 117 -21.27 -3.38 31.86
N PRO A 118 -21.89 -3.82 32.98
CA PRO A 118 -21.96 -5.24 33.34
C PRO A 118 -22.67 -6.09 32.28
N GLY A 119 -23.77 -5.58 31.69
CA GLY A 119 -24.50 -6.30 30.64
C GLY A 119 -23.71 -6.49 29.34
N LEU A 120 -22.73 -5.63 29.05
CA LEU A 120 -21.83 -5.81 27.90
C LEU A 120 -20.74 -6.83 28.23
N HIS A 121 -20.21 -6.78 29.45
CA HIS A 121 -19.17 -7.70 29.94
C HIS A 121 -19.65 -9.14 30.02
N ASP A 122 -20.90 -9.36 30.45
CA ASP A 122 -21.50 -10.70 30.47
C ASP A 122 -21.62 -11.28 29.05
N ARG A 123 -21.92 -10.43 28.05
CA ARG A 123 -21.91 -10.84 26.64
C ARG A 123 -20.50 -11.10 26.14
N ALA A 124 -19.52 -10.29 26.57
CA ALA A 124 -18.12 -10.45 26.19
C ALA A 124 -17.57 -11.83 26.59
N ARG A 125 -18.00 -12.36 27.74
CA ARG A 125 -17.62 -13.69 28.23
C ARG A 125 -18.17 -14.89 27.44
N THR A 126 -19.04 -14.65 26.46
CA THR A 126 -19.59 -15.74 25.64
C THR A 126 -18.62 -16.14 24.53
N TRP A 127 -18.58 -17.43 24.16
CA TRP A 127 -17.66 -17.92 23.14
C TRP A 127 -17.85 -17.26 21.76
N TRP A 128 -19.07 -16.81 21.43
CA TRP A 128 -19.35 -16.13 20.16
C TRP A 128 -18.76 -14.72 20.11
N TRP A 129 -18.51 -14.08 21.25
CA TRP A 129 -17.83 -12.78 21.30
C TRP A 129 -16.39 -12.88 20.78
N VAL A 130 -15.67 -13.93 21.19
CA VAL A 130 -14.33 -14.24 20.67
C VAL A 130 -14.37 -14.43 19.15
N VAL A 131 -15.39 -15.10 18.63
CA VAL A 131 -15.59 -15.24 17.17
C VAL A 131 -15.75 -13.88 16.50
N LEU A 132 -16.55 -12.97 17.08
CA LEU A 132 -16.72 -11.62 16.54
C LEU A 132 -15.43 -10.80 16.57
N ILE A 133 -14.65 -10.88 17.66
CA ILE A 133 -13.34 -10.20 17.75
C ILE A 133 -12.43 -10.70 16.61
N VAL A 134 -12.33 -12.01 16.42
CA VAL A 134 -11.50 -12.61 15.37
C VAL A 134 -11.98 -12.18 13.98
N LEU A 135 -13.29 -12.16 13.73
CA LEU A 135 -13.87 -11.71 12.47
C LEU A 135 -13.60 -10.21 12.23
N ALA A 136 -13.75 -9.37 13.25
CA ALA A 136 -13.48 -7.94 13.16
C ALA A 136 -11.99 -7.65 12.93
N LEU A 137 -11.10 -8.41 13.56
CA LEU A 137 -9.65 -8.33 13.33
C LEU A 137 -9.30 -8.72 11.89
N LYS A 138 -9.84 -9.84 11.40
CA LYS A 138 -9.66 -10.27 9.99
C LYS A 138 -10.20 -9.23 9.02
N ALA A 139 -11.38 -8.67 9.28
CA ALA A 139 -11.97 -7.61 8.47
C ALA A 139 -11.09 -6.35 8.46
N SER A 140 -10.57 -5.95 9.62
CA SER A 140 -9.67 -4.79 9.77
C SER A 140 -8.37 -4.98 8.99
N GLY A 141 -7.75 -6.16 9.10
CA GLY A 141 -6.55 -6.53 8.35
C GLY A 141 -6.79 -6.53 6.84
N LEU A 142 -7.89 -7.16 6.38
CA LEU A 142 -8.26 -7.22 4.97
C LEU A 142 -8.55 -5.82 4.40
N ALA A 143 -9.35 -5.02 5.11
CA ALA A 143 -9.68 -3.67 4.68
C ALA A 143 -8.44 -2.78 4.62
N THR A 144 -7.55 -2.87 5.60
CA THR A 144 -6.27 -2.14 5.62
C THR A 144 -5.37 -2.56 4.46
N TRP A 145 -5.26 -3.86 4.18
CA TRP A 145 -4.48 -4.37 3.04
C TRP A 145 -5.04 -3.88 1.70
N ARG A 146 -6.37 -3.95 1.50
CA ARG A 146 -7.06 -3.46 0.30
C ARG A 146 -6.90 -1.95 0.13
N LEU A 147 -7.07 -1.19 1.21
CA LEU A 147 -6.86 0.27 1.22
C LEU A 147 -5.42 0.61 0.83
N ARG A 148 -4.44 -0.08 1.40
CA ARG A 148 -3.03 0.14 1.06
C ARG A 148 -2.74 -0.19 -0.39
N GLY A 149 -3.26 -1.31 -0.89
CA GLY A 149 -3.11 -1.69 -2.30
C GLY A 149 -3.72 -0.66 -3.25
N GLU A 150 -4.93 -0.20 -2.97
CA GLU A 150 -5.62 0.80 -3.81
C GLU A 150 -4.94 2.17 -3.75
N ALA A 151 -4.58 2.64 -2.55
CA ALA A 151 -3.86 3.89 -2.37
C ALA A 151 -2.46 3.84 -3.01
N GLN A 152 -1.76 2.71 -2.92
CA GLN A 152 -0.47 2.52 -3.58
C GLN A 152 -0.62 2.52 -5.11
N ARG A 153 -1.69 1.92 -5.65
CA ARG A 153 -1.98 1.93 -7.09
C ARG A 153 -2.28 3.33 -7.62
N GLN A 154 -2.96 4.17 -6.84
CA GLN A 154 -3.35 5.52 -7.27
C GLN A 154 -2.25 6.56 -7.06
N PHE A 155 -1.58 6.53 -5.90
CA PHE A 155 -0.66 7.58 -5.50
C PHE A 155 0.82 7.19 -5.61
N ARG A 156 1.13 5.89 -5.69
CA ARG A 156 2.50 5.30 -5.77
C ARG A 156 3.50 5.85 -4.72
N GLN A 157 3.00 6.51 -3.67
CA GLN A 157 3.81 7.14 -2.64
C GLN A 157 3.56 6.50 -1.27
N GLN A 158 4.52 5.72 -0.80
CA GLN A 158 4.40 4.94 0.44
C GLN A 158 4.08 5.79 1.67
N SER A 159 4.60 7.02 1.77
CA SER A 159 4.34 7.90 2.92
C SER A 159 2.86 8.28 3.04
N VAL A 160 2.19 8.49 1.90
CA VAL A 160 0.76 8.82 1.86
C VAL A 160 -0.07 7.59 2.22
N VAL A 161 0.30 6.43 1.67
CA VAL A 161 -0.37 5.14 1.97
C VAL A 161 -0.27 4.79 3.46
N LYS A 162 0.92 4.92 4.06
CA LYS A 162 1.14 4.69 5.49
C LYS A 162 0.34 5.68 6.35
N GLY A 163 0.37 6.97 5.97
CA GLY A 163 -0.37 8.02 6.68
C GLY A 163 -1.89 7.79 6.65
N LEU A 164 -2.44 7.42 5.50
CA LEU A 164 -3.87 7.13 5.35
C LEU A 164 -4.29 5.91 6.17
N ALA A 165 -3.53 4.80 6.10
CA ALA A 165 -3.82 3.60 6.88
C ALA A 165 -3.78 3.88 8.39
N LEU A 166 -2.79 4.67 8.85
CA LEU A 166 -2.68 5.07 10.25
C LEU A 166 -3.88 5.90 10.69
N VAL A 167 -4.29 6.89 9.90
CA VAL A 167 -5.48 7.72 10.21
C VAL A 167 -6.75 6.88 10.30
N VAL A 168 -6.94 5.92 9.40
CA VAL A 168 -8.12 5.03 9.41
C VAL A 168 -8.14 4.14 10.66
N ALA A 169 -7.00 3.55 11.03
CA ALA A 169 -6.90 2.73 12.24
C ALA A 169 -7.09 3.58 13.52
N SER A 170 -6.42 4.74 13.60
CA SER A 170 -6.57 5.68 14.71
C SER A 170 -8.01 6.16 14.86
N PHE A 171 -8.70 6.46 13.75
CA PHE A 171 -10.11 6.81 13.77
C PHE A 171 -10.95 5.68 14.34
N GLY A 172 -10.79 4.45 13.83
CA GLY A 172 -11.57 3.31 14.30
C GLY A 172 -11.37 3.02 15.79
N ILE A 173 -10.12 3.06 16.27
CA ILE A 173 -9.82 2.87 17.69
C ILE A 173 -10.45 3.96 18.56
N THR A 174 -10.30 5.23 18.14
CA THR A 174 -10.89 6.38 18.86
C THR A 174 -12.41 6.30 18.88
N ALA A 175 -13.04 5.93 17.76
CA ALA A 175 -14.49 5.78 17.66
C ALA A 175 -15.00 4.61 18.52
N GLY A 176 -14.28 3.48 18.56
CA GLY A 176 -14.61 2.34 19.42
C GLY A 176 -14.60 2.73 20.90
N ALA A 177 -13.56 3.46 21.35
CA ALA A 177 -13.50 3.99 22.72
C ALA A 177 -14.62 5.01 22.99
N ALA A 178 -14.91 5.90 22.03
CA ALA A 178 -15.97 6.89 22.17
C ALA A 178 -17.36 6.25 22.35
N LEU A 179 -17.63 5.11 21.72
CA LEU A 179 -18.88 4.36 21.92
C LEU A 179 -19.01 3.84 23.36
N HIS A 180 -17.93 3.35 23.97
CA HIS A 180 -17.95 2.97 25.37
C HIS A 180 -18.11 4.17 26.29
N PHE A 181 -17.44 5.29 26.03
CA PHE A 181 -17.64 6.51 26.82
C PHE A 181 -19.07 7.04 26.72
N ALA A 182 -19.69 6.96 25.54
CA ALA A 182 -21.08 7.35 25.35
C ALA A 182 -22.02 6.46 26.18
N ALA A 183 -21.81 5.15 26.18
CA ALA A 183 -22.58 4.21 27.00
C ALA A 183 -22.36 4.40 28.51
N TYR A 184 -21.13 4.74 28.93
CA TYR A 184 -20.85 5.11 30.32
C TYR A 184 -21.54 6.42 30.72
N ALA A 185 -21.50 7.44 29.86
CA ALA A 185 -22.15 8.72 30.11
C ALA A 185 -23.68 8.59 30.21
N SER A 186 -24.32 7.71 29.42
CA SER A 186 -25.75 7.42 29.59
C SER A 186 -26.04 6.76 30.94
N ALA A 187 -25.23 5.77 31.36
CA ALA A 187 -25.42 5.11 32.65
C ALA A 187 -25.24 6.04 33.87
N LEU A 188 -24.36 7.04 33.76
CA LEU A 188 -24.25 8.12 34.76
C LEU A 188 -25.52 8.97 34.83
N GLY A 189 -26.09 9.32 33.67
CA GLY A 189 -27.33 10.11 33.60
C GLY A 189 -28.53 9.41 34.22
N ASP A 190 -28.56 8.08 34.13
CA ASP A 190 -29.60 7.23 34.71
C ASP A 190 -29.36 6.92 36.21
N GLY A 191 -28.24 7.39 36.78
CA GLY A 191 -27.86 7.16 38.19
C GLY A 191 -27.35 5.73 38.49
N GLU A 192 -27.06 4.95 37.46
CA GLU A 192 -26.65 3.55 37.57
C GLU A 192 -25.13 3.38 37.77
N ALA A 193 -24.34 4.40 37.44
CA ALA A 193 -22.89 4.38 37.56
C ALA A 193 -22.39 5.27 38.73
N ASN A 194 -21.66 4.67 39.67
CA ASN A 194 -20.92 5.37 40.75
C ASN A 194 -19.40 5.10 40.68
N VAL A 195 -18.92 4.60 39.54
CA VAL A 195 -17.55 4.11 39.35
C VAL A 195 -16.78 5.10 38.49
N GLU A 196 -15.48 5.24 38.76
CA GLU A 196 -14.57 6.07 37.95
C GLU A 196 -14.55 5.63 36.48
N PRO A 197 -14.31 6.56 35.54
CA PRO A 197 -14.21 6.23 34.12
C PRO A 197 -13.06 5.23 33.86
N PRO A 198 -13.20 4.33 32.88
CA PRO A 198 -12.24 3.25 32.64
C PRO A 198 -10.87 3.82 32.22
N ALA A 199 -9.94 3.89 33.17
CA ALA A 199 -8.65 4.56 33.03
C ALA A 199 -7.78 3.90 31.95
N ILE A 200 -7.83 2.57 31.85
CA ILE A 200 -7.11 1.82 30.79
C ILE A 200 -7.61 2.22 29.41
N MET A 201 -8.92 2.46 29.25
CA MET A 201 -9.47 2.87 27.96
C MET A 201 -9.04 4.28 27.59
N LEU A 202 -8.95 5.22 28.54
CA LEU A 202 -8.37 6.54 28.31
C LEU A 202 -6.90 6.43 27.88
N PHE A 203 -6.11 5.60 28.57
CA PHE A 203 -4.70 5.37 28.26
C PHE A 203 -4.51 4.85 26.83
N LEU A 204 -5.41 3.98 26.35
CA LEU A 204 -5.39 3.49 24.98
C LEU A 204 -5.93 4.51 23.98
N ALA A 205 -7.05 5.19 24.27
CA ALA A 205 -7.73 6.07 23.31
C ALA A 205 -6.98 7.38 23.05
N VAL A 206 -6.38 7.99 24.08
CA VAL A 206 -5.74 9.31 23.99
C VAL A 206 -4.62 9.35 22.95
N PRO A 207 -3.65 8.41 22.91
CA PRO A 207 -2.61 8.38 21.88
C PRO A 207 -3.18 8.32 20.46
N PHE A 208 -4.19 7.47 20.22
CA PHE A 208 -4.81 7.37 18.89
C PHE A 208 -5.61 8.63 18.53
N ALA A 209 -6.30 9.24 19.50
CA ALA A 209 -6.97 10.52 19.30
C ALA A 209 -5.98 11.64 18.98
N SER A 210 -4.82 11.69 19.64
CA SER A 210 -3.74 12.63 19.33
C SER A 210 -3.17 12.41 17.92
N VAL A 211 -2.89 11.16 17.54
CA VAL A 211 -2.45 10.83 16.18
C VAL A 211 -3.50 11.26 15.16
N LEU A 212 -4.79 10.98 15.42
CA LEU A 212 -5.88 11.37 14.54
C LEU A 212 -5.98 12.89 14.40
N ALA A 213 -5.96 13.64 15.50
CA ALA A 213 -6.05 15.10 15.51
C ALA A 213 -4.91 15.76 14.71
N VAL A 214 -3.70 15.20 14.81
CA VAL A 214 -2.52 15.74 14.11
C VAL A 214 -2.49 15.30 12.64
N ARG A 215 -2.82 14.03 12.34
CA ARG A 215 -2.61 13.44 11.02
C ARG A 215 -3.82 13.55 10.10
N ALA A 216 -5.04 13.52 10.60
CA ALA A 216 -6.23 13.59 9.76
C ALA A 216 -6.29 14.87 8.91
N PRO A 217 -6.00 16.08 9.44
CA PRO A 217 -5.97 17.29 8.62
C PRO A 217 -4.84 17.29 7.56
N TRP A 218 -3.77 16.53 7.80
CA TRP A 218 -2.63 16.44 6.88
C TRP A 218 -2.89 15.54 5.68
N VAL A 219 -3.74 14.52 5.81
CA VAL A 219 -4.08 13.58 4.73
C VAL A 219 -4.60 14.27 3.46
N PRO A 220 -5.64 15.14 3.50
CA PRO A 220 -6.14 15.78 2.27
C PRO A 220 -5.07 16.64 1.60
N PHE A 221 -4.24 17.32 2.39
CA PHE A 221 -3.14 18.13 1.87
C PHE A 221 -2.03 17.27 1.23
N ALA A 222 -1.70 16.14 1.85
CA ALA A 222 -0.75 15.19 1.28
C ALA A 222 -1.27 14.62 -0.05
N LEU A 223 -2.55 14.22 -0.11
CA LEU A 223 -3.19 13.71 -1.31
C LEU A 223 -3.21 14.76 -2.42
N TRP A 224 -3.61 16.00 -2.11
CA TRP A 224 -3.59 17.11 -3.05
C TRP A 224 -2.18 17.37 -3.59
N ARG A 225 -1.15 17.36 -2.74
CA ARG A 225 0.25 17.52 -3.16
C ARG A 225 0.68 16.42 -4.13
N VAL A 226 0.33 15.16 -3.88
CA VAL A 226 0.65 14.06 -4.79
C VAL A 226 -0.06 14.22 -6.13
N GLN A 227 -1.36 14.53 -6.12
CA GLN A 227 -2.12 14.76 -7.34
C GLN A 227 -1.55 15.91 -8.17
N ARG A 228 -1.19 17.02 -7.51
CA ARG A 228 -0.56 18.17 -8.18
C ARG A 228 0.77 17.78 -8.82
N ARG A 229 1.57 16.95 -8.16
CA ARG A 229 2.84 16.43 -8.71
C ARG A 229 2.60 15.51 -9.90
N GLN A 230 1.67 14.57 -9.80
CA GLN A 230 1.32 13.67 -10.90
C GLN A 230 0.78 14.42 -12.13
N ARG A 231 -0.09 15.42 -11.92
CA ARG A 231 -0.57 16.30 -13.00
C ARG A 231 0.57 17.07 -13.67
N ARG A 232 1.52 17.57 -12.88
CA ARG A 232 2.72 18.25 -13.40
C ARG A 232 3.60 17.31 -14.22
N ILE A 233 3.80 16.06 -13.77
CA ILE A 233 4.53 15.04 -14.55
C ILE A 233 3.84 14.81 -15.89
N GLN A 234 2.53 14.61 -15.88
CA GLN A 234 1.75 14.43 -17.11
C GLN A 234 1.85 15.64 -18.04
N GLN A 235 1.76 16.86 -17.50
CA GLN A 235 1.94 18.09 -18.26
C GLN A 235 3.33 18.19 -18.89
N LEU A 236 4.40 17.90 -18.12
CA LEU A 236 5.78 17.91 -18.61
C LEU A 236 6.00 16.89 -19.74
N ARG A 237 5.40 15.70 -19.65
CA ARG A 237 5.45 14.70 -20.72
C ARG A 237 4.76 15.18 -22.00
N GLY A 238 3.65 15.90 -21.88
CA GLY A 238 2.86 16.35 -23.02
C GLY A 238 3.42 17.61 -23.69
N THR A 239 3.66 18.67 -22.91
CA THR A 239 3.98 20.01 -23.41
C THR A 239 5.37 20.51 -23.02
N GLY A 240 6.12 19.73 -22.24
CA GLY A 240 7.47 20.12 -21.82
C GLY A 240 8.44 20.15 -23.00
N ARG A 241 9.37 21.11 -22.97
CA ARG A 241 10.49 21.14 -23.92
C ARG A 241 11.44 19.99 -23.56
N ARG A 242 11.79 19.19 -24.56
CA ARG A 242 12.61 17.99 -24.41
C ARG A 242 14.07 18.31 -24.70
N PHE A 243 14.97 17.77 -23.87
CA PHE A 243 16.41 17.83 -24.04
C PHE A 243 16.98 16.45 -23.80
N ASP A 244 17.99 16.11 -24.61
CA ASP A 244 18.77 14.90 -24.44
C ASP A 244 19.81 15.14 -23.36
N GLY A 245 19.88 14.19 -22.42
CA GLY A 245 20.85 14.22 -21.34
C GLY A 245 21.45 12.85 -21.07
N GLU A 246 22.31 12.83 -20.07
CA GLU A 246 22.97 11.63 -19.57
C GLU A 246 23.21 11.75 -18.06
N VAL A 247 23.29 10.60 -17.40
CA VAL A 247 23.79 10.52 -16.02
C VAL A 247 25.29 10.79 -16.04
N ALA A 248 25.72 11.94 -15.51
CA ALA A 248 27.14 12.29 -15.43
C ALA A 248 27.84 11.58 -14.26
N SER A 249 27.17 11.51 -13.11
CA SER A 249 27.65 10.80 -11.93
C SER A 249 26.51 10.46 -10.98
N LEU A 250 26.75 9.50 -10.10
CA LEU A 250 25.81 9.05 -9.08
C LEU A 250 26.54 8.80 -7.77
N ARG A 251 25.88 9.16 -6.67
CA ARG A 251 26.37 8.98 -5.30
C ARG A 251 25.30 8.27 -4.49
N PHE A 252 25.63 7.08 -3.98
CA PHE A 252 24.77 6.38 -3.05
C PHE A 252 24.67 7.15 -1.73
N THR A 253 23.45 7.33 -1.22
CA THR A 253 23.20 8.10 0.01
C THR A 253 23.12 7.23 1.27
N GLU A 254 23.44 5.93 1.17
CA GLU A 254 23.35 4.97 2.28
C GLU A 254 21.95 4.94 2.92
N SER A 255 20.92 5.19 2.11
CA SER A 255 19.53 5.21 2.55
C SER A 255 18.61 4.51 1.56
N TRP A 256 17.50 3.97 2.07
CA TRP A 256 16.52 3.22 1.28
C TRP A 256 15.12 3.83 1.38
N ALA A 257 14.44 3.91 0.23
CA ALA A 257 13.07 4.37 0.09
C ALA A 257 12.16 3.18 -0.22
N GLY A 258 11.61 2.55 0.81
CA GLY A 258 10.68 1.43 0.60
C GLY A 258 11.37 0.20 0.01
N GLY A 259 12.56 -0.13 0.52
CA GLY A 259 13.39 -1.25 0.06
C GLY A 259 14.34 -0.90 -1.09
N LYS A 260 14.12 0.23 -1.77
CA LYS A 260 14.92 0.64 -2.93
C LYS A 260 16.03 1.64 -2.53
N PRO A 261 17.29 1.45 -2.95
CA PRO A 261 18.39 2.37 -2.65
C PRO A 261 18.15 3.79 -3.21
N ARG A 262 18.63 4.81 -2.48
CA ARG A 262 18.58 6.23 -2.85
C ARG A 262 19.94 6.75 -3.30
N PHE A 263 19.94 7.51 -4.37
CA PHE A 263 21.11 8.15 -4.94
C PHE A 263 20.90 9.64 -5.13
N GLU A 264 21.98 10.40 -4.99
CA GLU A 264 22.11 11.73 -5.58
C GLU A 264 22.75 11.56 -6.97
N VAL A 265 22.15 12.15 -8.00
CA VAL A 265 22.56 11.96 -9.39
C VAL A 265 22.80 13.32 -10.04
N LEU A 266 23.95 13.50 -10.66
CA LEU A 266 24.26 14.63 -11.50
C LEU A 266 23.85 14.30 -12.93
N ILE A 267 22.91 15.06 -13.48
CA ILE A 267 22.48 14.94 -14.86
C ILE A 267 23.15 16.03 -15.69
N ARG A 268 23.74 15.64 -16.82
CA ARG A 268 24.32 16.54 -17.81
C ARG A 268 23.43 16.60 -19.04
N TYR A 269 23.27 17.81 -19.59
CA TYR A 269 22.55 18.02 -20.83
C TYR A 269 23.06 19.24 -21.58
N GLU A 270 22.75 19.32 -22.86
CA GLU A 270 23.13 20.45 -23.70
C GLU A 270 21.91 21.29 -24.09
N HIS A 271 22.04 22.61 -23.99
CA HIS A 271 20.99 23.55 -24.41
C HIS A 271 21.62 24.72 -25.15
N ALA A 272 21.26 24.87 -26.43
CA ALA A 272 21.79 25.93 -27.31
C ALA A 272 23.33 25.97 -27.36
N GLY A 273 23.98 24.80 -27.46
CA GLY A 273 25.44 24.69 -27.48
C GLY A 273 26.12 24.83 -26.11
N VAL A 274 25.36 25.09 -25.03
CA VAL A 274 25.88 25.24 -23.68
C VAL A 274 25.58 23.99 -22.86
N ARG A 275 26.64 23.35 -22.36
CA ARG A 275 26.53 22.25 -21.41
C ARG A 275 26.04 22.74 -20.05
N ARG A 276 25.08 22.03 -19.48
CA ARG A 276 24.46 22.32 -18.18
C ARG A 276 24.37 21.05 -17.37
N ASP A 277 24.71 21.16 -16.09
CA ASP A 277 24.65 20.06 -15.14
C ASP A 277 23.67 20.43 -14.01
N PHE A 278 22.87 19.47 -13.53
CA PHE A 278 22.05 19.67 -12.32
C PHE A 278 21.93 18.39 -11.49
N SER A 279 21.87 18.55 -10.16
CA SER A 279 21.68 17.46 -9.22
C SER A 279 20.19 17.14 -9.03
N THR A 280 19.86 15.85 -8.97
CA THR A 280 18.53 15.29 -8.67
C THR A 280 18.66 14.04 -7.79
N ALA A 281 17.60 13.65 -7.10
CA ALA A 281 17.56 12.38 -6.39
C ALA A 281 17.06 11.25 -7.31
N MET A 282 17.52 10.03 -7.10
CA MET A 282 17.08 8.84 -7.83
C MET A 282 16.80 7.69 -6.86
N VAL A 283 15.78 6.90 -7.16
CA VAL A 283 15.50 5.61 -6.53
C VAL A 283 15.32 4.58 -7.62
N THR A 284 15.92 3.42 -7.43
CA THR A 284 15.91 2.31 -8.40
C THR A 284 16.02 0.99 -7.65
N ASP A 285 15.74 -0.14 -8.31
CA ASP A 285 16.04 -1.44 -7.72
C ASP A 285 17.56 -1.67 -7.67
N ALA A 286 18.03 -2.49 -6.72
CA ALA A 286 19.45 -2.64 -6.46
C ALA A 286 20.23 -3.10 -7.72
N ASP A 287 19.64 -3.99 -8.52
CA ASP A 287 20.15 -4.53 -9.78
C ASP A 287 19.95 -3.61 -10.99
N ARG A 288 19.37 -2.42 -10.79
CA ARG A 288 19.00 -1.44 -11.83
C ARG A 288 19.64 -0.08 -11.59
N VAL A 289 20.81 -0.06 -10.96
CA VAL A 289 21.58 1.18 -10.76
C VAL A 289 22.27 1.54 -12.08
N PRO A 290 21.89 2.65 -12.75
CA PRO A 290 22.48 3.03 -14.03
C PRO A 290 23.96 3.39 -13.87
N LEU A 291 24.77 3.19 -14.90
CA LEU A 291 26.16 3.66 -14.95
C LEU A 291 26.26 5.10 -15.50
N PRO A 292 27.37 5.82 -15.27
CA PRO A 292 27.62 7.09 -15.95
C PRO A 292 27.54 6.94 -17.47
N GLY A 293 26.93 7.91 -18.15
CA GLY A 293 26.58 7.85 -19.58
C GLY A 293 25.17 7.31 -19.86
N PHE A 294 24.46 6.80 -18.85
CA PHE A 294 23.10 6.30 -19.01
C PHE A 294 22.17 7.39 -19.61
N PRO A 295 21.50 7.10 -20.75
CA PRO A 295 20.75 8.11 -21.49
C PRO A 295 19.47 8.49 -20.76
N VAL A 296 19.25 9.79 -20.60
CA VAL A 296 18.03 10.32 -20.00
C VAL A 296 17.41 11.40 -20.87
N ARG A 297 16.10 11.50 -20.81
CA ARG A 297 15.30 12.55 -21.41
C ARG A 297 14.88 13.53 -20.34
N ILE A 298 15.17 14.80 -20.58
CA ILE A 298 14.84 15.89 -19.65
C ILE A 298 13.71 16.70 -20.25
N MET A 299 12.64 16.87 -19.49
CA MET A 299 11.49 17.69 -19.86
C MET A 299 11.41 18.90 -18.94
N VAL A 300 11.38 20.09 -19.52
CA VAL A 300 11.35 21.36 -18.80
C VAL A 300 10.16 22.20 -19.23
N ASP A 301 9.37 22.70 -18.27
CA ASP A 301 8.30 23.67 -18.54
C ASP A 301 8.80 25.13 -18.51
N GLU A 302 7.92 26.08 -18.85
CA GLU A 302 8.20 27.52 -18.80
C GLU A 302 8.49 28.03 -17.38
N ARG A 303 8.04 27.29 -16.36
CA ARG A 303 8.23 27.62 -14.94
C ARG A 303 9.46 26.94 -14.35
N SER A 304 10.35 26.42 -15.20
CA SER A 304 11.57 25.70 -14.81
C SER A 304 11.32 24.45 -13.97
N ALA A 305 10.13 23.86 -14.03
CA ALA A 305 9.90 22.53 -13.49
C ALA A 305 10.57 21.50 -14.40
N THR A 306 11.44 20.69 -13.83
CA THR A 306 12.17 19.64 -14.55
C THR A 306 11.65 18.26 -14.17
N LEU A 307 11.47 17.42 -15.18
CA LEU A 307 11.24 15.98 -15.09
C LEU A 307 12.38 15.28 -15.84
N VAL A 308 12.91 14.20 -15.26
CA VAL A 308 13.95 13.37 -15.86
C VAL A 308 13.43 11.94 -15.92
N GLU A 309 13.55 11.33 -17.09
CA GLU A 309 13.14 9.96 -17.35
C GLU A 309 14.24 9.25 -18.15
N PRO A 310 14.44 7.94 -18.00
CA PRO A 310 15.25 7.15 -18.93
C PRO A 310 14.80 7.36 -20.38
N ASP A 311 15.75 7.49 -21.30
CA ASP A 311 15.44 7.65 -22.72
C ASP A 311 15.51 6.29 -23.43
N GLY A 312 14.37 5.59 -23.56
CA GLY A 312 14.30 4.21 -24.09
C GLY A 312 14.73 4.08 -25.55
N ASP A 313 14.72 5.19 -26.29
CA ASP A 313 15.01 5.26 -27.72
C ASP A 313 16.52 5.30 -28.00
N ARG A 314 17.34 5.58 -26.98
CA ARG A 314 18.80 5.69 -27.09
C ARG A 314 19.51 4.46 -26.54
N PRO A 315 20.64 4.03 -27.16
CA PRO A 315 21.49 2.98 -26.63
C PRO A 315 22.23 3.44 -25.35
N GLY A 316 22.79 2.49 -24.59
CA GLY A 316 23.57 2.78 -23.37
C GLY A 316 22.86 2.44 -22.05
N TYR A 317 21.98 1.44 -22.06
CA TYR A 317 21.30 0.93 -20.87
C TYR A 317 22.19 -0.03 -20.07
N ASP A 318 23.31 0.48 -19.54
CA ASP A 318 24.19 -0.32 -18.70
C ASP A 318 23.89 -0.08 -17.22
N PHE A 319 23.84 -1.18 -16.48
CA PHE A 319 23.60 -1.19 -15.03
C PHE A 319 24.82 -1.73 -14.29
N GLU A 320 24.99 -1.30 -13.04
CA GLU A 320 26.04 -1.78 -12.17
C GLU A 320 25.93 -3.29 -11.92
N SER A 321 27.02 -4.01 -12.20
CA SER A 321 27.12 -5.46 -12.03
C SER A 321 27.26 -5.85 -10.55
N ASN A 322 27.97 -5.05 -9.75
CA ASN A 322 28.11 -5.28 -8.32
C ASN A 322 26.96 -4.61 -7.55
N TRP A 323 25.75 -5.07 -7.79
CA TRP A 323 24.53 -4.51 -7.20
C TRP A 323 24.33 -4.90 -5.72
N ALA A 324 24.98 -5.96 -5.26
CA ALA A 324 24.85 -6.48 -3.89
C ALA A 324 25.13 -5.41 -2.82
N LYS A 325 26.03 -4.47 -3.11
CA LYS A 325 26.37 -3.33 -2.22
C LYS A 325 25.21 -2.35 -1.98
N TYR A 326 24.14 -2.42 -2.78
CA TYR A 326 22.96 -1.54 -2.66
C TYR A 326 21.74 -2.23 -2.05
N VAL A 327 21.84 -3.53 -1.76
CA VAL A 327 20.77 -4.27 -1.10
C VAL A 327 20.62 -3.74 0.32
N GLN A 328 19.37 -3.52 0.75
CA GLN A 328 19.11 -3.11 2.12
C GLN A 328 19.54 -4.26 3.06
N PRO A 329 20.41 -4.01 4.05
CA PRO A 329 20.74 -5.03 5.04
C PRO A 329 19.45 -5.52 5.70
N SER A 330 19.23 -6.83 5.75
CA SER A 330 18.27 -7.39 6.69
C SER A 330 18.84 -7.08 8.09
N GLY A 331 18.03 -6.54 8.99
CA GLY A 331 18.48 -6.08 10.31
C GLY A 331 18.85 -7.21 11.27
N ASP A 332 19.48 -8.28 10.78
CA ASP A 332 19.81 -9.51 11.51
C ASP A 332 21.28 -9.53 11.98
N GLY A 333 21.88 -8.34 12.19
CA GLY A 333 23.25 -8.16 12.66
C GLY A 333 23.36 -8.03 14.17
#